data_AF-A0A821NVA7-F1
#
_entry.id   AF-A0A821NVA7-F1
#
_cell.length_a   1.000
_cell.length_b   1.000
_cell.length_c   1.000
_cell.angle_alpha   90.00
_cell.angle_beta   90.00
_cell.angle_gamma   90.00
#
_symmetry.space_group_name_H-M   'P 1'
#
loop_
_entity.id
_entity.type
_entity.pdbx_description
1 polymer ?
#
loop_
_entity_poly.entity_id
_entity_poly.type
_entity_poly.pdbx_seq_one_letter_code
_entity_poly.pdbx_strand_id
1 'polypeptide(L)'
;MILLHYGPVVFLYLYCPLLYIGIVVLYKCKPIYDVNLYICGGPCYSLELGLGLFDWVGNGISMEMATLIVNVIVTIRHFIQRYRMKRTVLTADGRRQWNRSVKLGAQLIAIGMIYVIGWVPYSLIVLIQMFKGFEELADILSRVLAYFPYFQELILPFVAILYMPEIKGKLIAFCMFPCMNIKRRHQNQVQVIHNQTTITNFQSRIVNRR
;
A
#
# COMPACT_ATOMS: atom_id res chain seq x y z
N MET A 1 -7.46 -21.23 -2.74
CA MET A 1 -6.32 -20.29 -2.67
C MET A 1 -6.69 -18.91 -2.12
N ILE A 2 -7.90 -18.40 -2.36
CA ILE A 2 -8.38 -17.10 -1.83
C ILE A 2 -8.35 -17.08 -0.29
N LEU A 3 -8.99 -18.06 0.37
CA LEU A 3 -9.04 -18.13 1.85
C LEU A 3 -7.66 -18.10 2.54
N LEU A 4 -6.65 -18.73 1.96
CA LEU A 4 -5.30 -18.78 2.52
C LEU A 4 -4.53 -17.45 2.40
N HIS A 5 -4.92 -16.60 1.44
CA HIS A 5 -4.31 -15.29 1.25
C HIS A 5 -4.99 -14.21 2.09
N TYR A 6 -6.33 -14.21 2.13
CA TYR A 6 -7.09 -13.21 2.87
C TYR A 6 -7.23 -13.52 4.36
N GLY A 7 -7.16 -14.80 4.75
CA GLY A 7 -7.31 -15.23 6.15
C GLY A 7 -6.35 -14.51 7.11
N PRO A 8 -5.03 -14.53 6.88
CA PRO A 8 -4.07 -13.85 7.76
C PRO A 8 -4.32 -12.34 7.85
N VAL A 9 -4.66 -11.69 6.74
CA VAL A 9 -4.91 -10.25 6.68
C VAL A 9 -6.17 -9.88 7.46
N VAL A 10 -7.25 -10.64 7.30
CA VAL A 10 -8.50 -10.42 8.04
C VAL A 10 -8.31 -10.68 9.53
N PHE A 11 -7.57 -11.73 9.89
CA PHE A 11 -7.23 -12.02 11.28
C PHE A 11 -6.44 -10.87 11.92
N LEU A 12 -5.38 -10.40 11.28
CA LEU A 12 -4.59 -9.24 11.74
C LEU A 12 -5.46 -7.99 11.89
N TYR A 13 -6.32 -7.72 10.90
CA TYR A 13 -7.23 -6.58 10.90
C TYR A 13 -8.25 -6.61 12.04
N LEU A 14 -8.73 -7.78 12.45
CA LEU A 14 -9.63 -7.92 13.59
C LEU A 14 -8.91 -7.99 14.93
N TYR A 15 -7.73 -8.62 14.97
CA TYR A 15 -6.94 -8.80 16.18
C TYR A 15 -6.47 -7.47 16.78
N CYS A 16 -5.88 -6.57 15.98
CA CYS A 16 -5.37 -5.28 16.47
C CYS A 16 -6.43 -4.43 17.22
N PRO A 17 -7.62 -4.13 16.63
CA PRO A 17 -8.61 -3.32 17.31
C PRO A 17 -9.20 -4.03 18.53
N LEU A 18 -9.43 -5.35 18.46
CA LEU A 18 -9.97 -6.10 19.59
C LEU A 18 -9.02 -6.09 20.79
N LEU A 19 -7.73 -6.31 20.53
CA LEU A 19 -6.70 -6.26 21.56
C LEU A 19 -6.57 -4.85 22.15
N TYR A 20 -6.53 -3.82 21.29
CA TYR A 20 -6.42 -2.43 21.72
C TYR A 20 -7.61 -1.99 22.58
N ILE A 21 -8.84 -2.30 22.14
CA ILE A 21 -10.06 -2.05 22.92
C ILE A 21 -10.00 -2.80 24.27
N GLY A 22 -9.54 -4.05 24.27
CA GLY A 22 -9.37 -4.83 25.48
C GLY A 22 -8.42 -4.17 26.49
N ILE A 23 -7.25 -3.73 26.03
CA ILE A 23 -6.26 -3.05 26.89
C ILE A 23 -6.84 -1.74 27.44
N VAL A 24 -7.47 -0.92 26.60
CA VAL A 24 -8.02 0.39 27.01
C VAL A 24 -9.16 0.24 28.02
N VAL A 25 -10.04 -0.76 27.86
CA VAL A 25 -11.20 -0.97 28.77
C VAL A 25 -10.77 -1.59 30.09
N LEU A 26 -9.82 -2.54 30.06
CA LEU A 26 -9.39 -3.26 31.26
C LEU A 26 -8.37 -2.46 32.09
N TYR A 27 -7.54 -1.64 31.45
CA TYR A 27 -6.45 -0.91 32.10
C TYR A 27 -6.86 0.54 32.41
N LYS A 28 -7.30 0.79 33.65
CA LYS A 28 -7.69 2.13 34.13
C LYS A 28 -6.46 2.96 34.49
N CYS A 29 -6.04 3.83 33.60
CA CYS A 29 -4.96 4.78 33.80
C CYS A 29 -5.47 6.24 33.70
N LYS A 30 -4.71 7.19 34.23
CA LYS A 30 -4.95 8.62 33.95
C LYS A 30 -4.12 9.02 32.72
N PRO A 31 -4.74 9.48 31.63
CA PRO A 31 -3.98 9.92 30.47
C PRO A 31 -3.23 11.21 30.80
N ILE A 32 -1.97 11.29 30.37
CA ILE A 32 -1.15 12.49 30.48
C ILE A 32 -1.07 13.07 29.06
N TYR A 33 -1.71 14.21 28.85
CA TYR A 33 -1.69 14.93 27.57
C TYR A 33 -0.79 16.15 27.70
N ASP A 34 0.26 16.20 26.88
CA ASP A 34 1.04 17.41 26.68
C ASP A 34 0.71 17.96 25.29
N VAL A 35 0.04 19.11 25.26
CA VAL A 35 -0.36 19.80 24.04
C VAL A 35 0.84 20.41 23.30
N ASN A 36 2.01 20.51 23.94
CA ASN A 36 3.22 21.05 23.34
C ASN A 36 4.02 19.98 22.58
N LEU A 37 3.72 18.69 22.79
CA LEU A 37 4.32 17.61 22.02
C LEU A 37 3.58 17.43 20.70
N TYR A 38 4.34 17.22 19.62
CA TYR A 38 3.80 16.98 18.28
C TYR A 38 2.87 15.76 18.22
N ILE A 39 3.14 14.77 19.07
CA ILE A 39 2.27 13.62 19.30
C ILE A 39 1.53 13.93 20.61
N CYS A 40 0.21 14.15 20.54
CA CYS A 40 -0.66 14.47 21.68
C CYS A 40 -0.81 13.30 22.67
N GLY A 41 0.30 12.87 23.25
CA GLY A 41 0.40 11.71 24.15
C GLY A 41 0.37 10.36 23.42
N GLY A 42 1.00 9.37 24.07
CA GLY A 42 0.82 7.95 23.75
C GLY A 42 -0.26 7.32 24.63
N PRO A 43 -0.61 6.04 24.40
CA PRO A 43 -1.47 5.32 25.32
C PRO A 43 -0.80 5.25 26.70
N CYS A 44 -1.50 5.61 27.76
CA CYS A 44 -0.97 5.64 29.13
C CYS A 44 -0.28 4.35 29.59
N TYR A 45 -0.69 3.18 29.07
CA TYR A 45 -0.13 1.88 29.42
C TYR A 45 1.29 1.70 28.87
N SER A 46 1.74 2.56 27.94
CA SER A 46 3.10 2.53 27.42
C SER A 46 4.15 2.92 28.47
N LEU A 47 3.74 3.57 29.55
CA LEU A 47 4.60 3.90 30.69
C LEU A 47 4.90 2.68 31.56
N GLU A 48 4.04 1.67 31.55
CA GLU A 48 4.30 0.39 32.22
C GLU A 48 5.18 -0.48 31.35
N LEU A 49 6.36 -0.85 31.85
CA LEU A 49 7.36 -1.61 31.09
C LEU A 49 6.78 -2.89 30.47
N GLY A 50 5.96 -3.63 31.23
CA GLY A 50 5.39 -4.91 30.77
C GLY A 50 4.41 -4.75 29.61
N LEU A 51 3.42 -3.85 29.75
CA LEU A 51 2.40 -3.61 28.72
C LEU A 51 2.99 -2.84 27.53
N GLY A 52 3.88 -1.88 27.79
CA GLY A 52 4.61 -1.15 26.77
C GLY A 52 5.47 -2.08 25.90
N LEU A 53 6.26 -2.97 26.51
CA LEU A 53 7.04 -3.97 25.76
C LEU A 53 6.14 -4.94 24.99
N PHE A 54 5.05 -5.40 25.60
CA PHE A 54 4.12 -6.31 24.93
C PHE A 54 3.51 -5.66 23.68
N ASP A 55 3.08 -4.40 23.78
CA ASP A 55 2.51 -3.68 22.63
C ASP A 55 3.58 -3.39 21.57
N TRP A 56 4.73 -2.86 21.97
CA TRP A 56 5.81 -2.51 21.04
C TRP A 56 6.43 -3.72 20.34
N VAL A 57 6.82 -4.74 21.10
CA VAL A 57 7.47 -5.93 20.54
C VAL A 57 6.43 -6.85 19.92
N GLY A 58 5.33 -7.11 20.65
CA GLY A 58 4.29 -8.06 20.27
C GLY A 58 3.41 -7.55 19.14
N ASN A 59 2.97 -6.29 19.15
CA ASN A 59 2.10 -5.76 18.10
C ASN A 59 2.84 -4.90 17.08
N GLY A 60 3.83 -4.12 17.51
CA GLY A 60 4.67 -3.33 16.59
C GLY A 60 5.60 -4.23 15.79
N ILE A 61 6.78 -4.54 16.36
CA ILE A 61 7.88 -5.21 15.66
C ILE A 61 7.45 -6.56 15.08
N SER A 62 6.71 -7.38 15.83
CA SER A 62 6.35 -8.72 15.35
C SER A 62 5.44 -8.68 14.13
N MET A 63 4.47 -7.75 14.07
CA MET A 63 3.59 -7.63 12.91
C MET A 63 4.32 -7.11 11.68
N GLU A 64 5.25 -6.19 11.87
CA GLU A 64 6.08 -5.68 10.78
C GLU A 64 6.95 -6.77 10.19
N MET A 65 7.62 -7.55 11.05
CA MET A 65 8.44 -8.68 10.64
C MET A 65 7.60 -9.76 9.96
N ALA A 66 6.41 -10.08 10.49
CA ALA A 66 5.49 -11.01 9.86
C ALA A 66 5.05 -10.52 8.47
N THR A 67 4.72 -9.25 8.34
CA THR A 67 4.32 -8.64 7.05
C THR A 67 5.45 -8.69 6.04
N LEU A 68 6.68 -8.36 6.46
CA LEU A 68 7.87 -8.45 5.61
C LEU A 68 8.11 -9.89 5.14
N ILE A 69 8.07 -10.87 6.05
CA ILE A 69 8.26 -12.29 5.73
C ILE A 69 7.17 -12.76 4.75
N VAL A 70 5.91 -12.45 5.00
CA VAL A 70 4.79 -12.82 4.11
C VAL A 70 4.97 -12.18 2.72
N ASN A 71 5.34 -10.90 2.65
CA ASN A 71 5.58 -10.20 1.39
C ASN A 71 6.73 -10.84 0.59
N VAL A 72 7.82 -11.19 1.27
CA VAL A 72 8.96 -11.90 0.64
C VAL A 72 8.55 -13.27 0.14
N ILE A 73 7.85 -14.08 0.96
CA ILE A 73 7.38 -15.41 0.58
C ILE A 73 6.43 -15.34 -0.63
N VAL A 74 5.46 -14.43 -0.61
CA VAL A 74 4.50 -14.23 -1.71
C VAL A 74 5.25 -13.84 -2.99
N THR A 75 6.23 -12.94 -2.87
CA THR A 75 7.03 -12.50 -4.01
C THR A 75 7.86 -13.64 -4.59
N ILE A 76 8.59 -14.39 -3.75
CA ILE A 76 9.37 -15.56 -4.17
C ILE A 76 8.46 -16.60 -4.84
N ARG A 77 7.34 -16.95 -4.22
CA ARG A 77 6.37 -17.90 -4.78
C ARG A 77 5.84 -17.44 -6.13
N HIS A 78 5.52 -16.14 -6.26
CA HIS A 78 5.07 -15.56 -7.52
C HIS A 78 6.14 -15.72 -8.62
N PHE A 79 7.40 -15.40 -8.32
CA PHE A 79 8.51 -15.57 -9.24
C PHE A 79 8.73 -17.05 -9.63
N ILE A 80 8.71 -17.98 -8.66
CA ILE A 80 8.87 -19.42 -8.93
C ILE A 80 7.72 -19.93 -9.80
N GLN A 81 6.47 -19.64 -9.43
CA GLN A 81 5.30 -20.11 -10.17
C GLN A 81 5.31 -19.60 -11.61
N ARG A 82 5.73 -18.35 -11.82
CA ARG A 82 5.87 -17.78 -13.15
C ARG A 82 7.06 -18.33 -13.92
N TYR A 83 8.18 -18.61 -13.26
CA TYR A 83 9.34 -19.28 -13.87
C TYR A 83 8.99 -20.70 -14.36
N ARG A 84 8.06 -21.40 -13.68
CA ARG A 84 7.56 -22.70 -14.15
C ARG A 84 6.65 -22.59 -15.37
N MET A 85 5.96 -21.46 -15.55
CA MET A 85 5.05 -21.20 -16.68
C MET A 85 5.73 -20.62 -17.93
N LYS A 86 7.04 -20.84 -18.13
CA LYS A 86 7.82 -20.30 -19.27
C LYS A 86 7.22 -20.53 -20.67
N ARG A 87 6.39 -21.57 -20.86
CA ARG A 87 5.79 -21.89 -22.17
C ARG A 87 4.81 -20.83 -22.69
N THR A 88 4.16 -20.05 -21.81
CA THR A 88 3.18 -19.02 -22.21
C THR A 88 3.80 -17.64 -22.48
N VAL A 89 5.12 -17.49 -22.34
CA VAL A 89 5.83 -16.19 -22.56
C VAL A 89 6.15 -15.93 -24.04
N LEU A 90 6.04 -16.94 -24.91
CA LEU A 90 6.37 -16.81 -26.33
C LEU A 90 5.37 -15.96 -27.14
N THR A 91 4.16 -15.73 -26.63
CA THR A 91 3.19 -14.82 -27.28
C THR A 91 3.48 -13.37 -26.93
N ALA A 92 3.21 -12.44 -27.86
CA ALA A 92 3.39 -11.00 -27.65
C ALA A 92 2.62 -10.49 -26.42
N ASP A 93 1.41 -11.01 -26.20
CA ASP A 93 0.58 -10.69 -25.02
C ASP A 93 1.19 -11.23 -23.72
N GLY A 94 1.82 -12.42 -23.76
CA GLY A 94 2.52 -13.02 -22.63
C GLY A 94 3.69 -12.16 -22.16
N ARG A 95 4.46 -11.56 -23.08
CA ARG A 95 5.56 -10.64 -22.76
C ARG A 95 5.08 -9.37 -22.07
N ARG A 96 3.94 -8.81 -22.50
CA ARG A 96 3.35 -7.62 -21.86
C ARG A 96 2.89 -7.92 -20.43
N GLN A 97 2.22 -9.06 -20.22
CA GLN A 97 1.77 -9.49 -18.90
C GLN A 97 2.95 -9.84 -17.97
N TRP A 98 4.04 -10.38 -18.51
CA TRP A 98 5.30 -10.61 -17.77
C TRP A 98 5.87 -9.31 -17.23
N ASN A 99 6.10 -8.32 -18.10
CA ASN A 99 6.66 -7.03 -17.69
C ASN A 99 5.77 -6.33 -16.65
N ARG A 100 4.45 -6.48 -16.73
CA ARG A 100 3.52 -5.95 -15.74
C ARG A 100 3.66 -6.65 -14.38
N SER A 101 3.74 -7.98 -14.38
CA SER A 101 3.84 -8.77 -13.14
C SER A 101 5.17 -8.51 -12.42
N VAL A 102 6.28 -8.41 -13.16
CA VAL A 102 7.60 -8.08 -12.59
C VAL A 102 7.60 -6.68 -11.98
N LYS A 103 6.98 -5.69 -12.64
CA LYS A 103 6.85 -4.33 -12.10
C LYS A 103 6.04 -4.29 -10.80
N LEU A 104 4.94 -5.05 -10.71
CA LEU A 104 4.15 -5.15 -9.48
C LEU A 104 4.94 -5.83 -8.35
N GLY A 105 5.70 -6.88 -8.65
CA GLY A 105 6.58 -7.53 -7.66
C GLY A 105 7.67 -6.57 -7.16
N ALA A 106 8.32 -5.84 -8.08
CA ALA A 106 9.31 -4.83 -7.73
C ALA A 106 8.72 -3.69 -6.89
N GLN A 107 7.49 -3.26 -7.19
CA GLN A 107 6.75 -2.28 -6.39
C GLN A 107 6.50 -2.79 -4.97
N LEU A 108 6.08 -4.05 -4.81
CA LEU A 108 5.83 -4.64 -3.50
C LEU A 108 7.10 -4.68 -2.64
N ILE A 109 8.23 -5.09 -3.26
CA ILE A 109 9.54 -5.08 -2.59
C ILE A 109 9.94 -3.65 -2.21
N ALA A 110 9.78 -2.69 -3.12
CA ALA A 110 10.13 -1.29 -2.86
C ALA A 110 9.33 -0.72 -1.68
N ILE A 111 8.02 -0.98 -1.63
CA ILE A 111 7.16 -0.58 -0.50
C ILE A 111 7.63 -1.25 0.80
N GLY A 112 7.94 -2.55 0.77
CA GLY A 112 8.44 -3.27 1.93
C GLY A 112 9.78 -2.71 2.45
N MET A 113 10.70 -2.35 1.55
CA MET A 113 11.99 -1.76 1.93
C MET A 113 11.82 -0.37 2.55
N ILE A 114 10.97 0.48 1.98
CA ILE A 114 10.67 1.80 2.56
C ILE A 114 10.07 1.63 3.96
N TYR A 115 9.18 0.64 4.12
CA TYR A 115 8.57 0.32 5.41
C TYR A 115 9.63 -0.05 6.46
N VAL A 116 10.54 -0.96 6.12
CA VAL A 116 11.63 -1.39 7.01
C VAL A 116 12.56 -0.22 7.36
N ILE A 117 12.92 0.61 6.38
CA ILE A 117 13.81 1.76 6.59
C ILE A 117 13.15 2.82 7.49
N GLY A 118 11.83 3.02 7.39
CA GLY A 118 11.11 3.98 8.23
C GLY A 118 10.89 3.50 9.65
N TRP A 119 10.46 2.25 9.82
CA TRP A 119 9.99 1.74 11.12
C TRP A 119 11.06 1.08 11.98
N VAL A 120 12.02 0.36 11.39
CA VAL A 120 13.06 -0.34 12.18
C VAL A 120 13.93 0.62 13.00
N PRO A 121 14.49 1.72 12.45
CA PRO A 121 15.32 2.61 13.26
C PRO A 121 14.53 3.29 14.38
N TYR A 122 13.26 3.65 14.11
CA TYR A 122 12.37 4.22 15.12
C TYR A 122 12.08 3.21 16.24
N SER A 123 11.70 1.98 15.89
CA SER A 123 11.40 0.92 16.84
C SER A 123 12.61 0.54 17.70
N LEU A 124 13.81 0.51 17.11
CA LEU A 124 15.05 0.27 17.85
C LEU A 124 15.31 1.35 18.91
N ILE A 125 15.04 2.62 18.59
CA ILE A 125 15.26 3.72 19.53
C ILE A 125 14.25 3.68 20.65
N VAL A 126 12.97 3.43 20.35
CA VAL A 126 11.96 3.28 21.40
C VAL A 126 12.31 2.11 22.31
N LEU A 127 12.84 1.02 21.76
CA LEU A 127 13.33 -0.10 22.56
C LEU A 127 14.51 0.30 23.45
N ILE A 128 15.46 1.08 22.94
CA ILE A 128 16.60 1.61 23.72
C ILE A 128 16.11 2.56 24.84
N GLN A 129 15.10 3.39 24.59
CA GLN A 129 14.50 4.29 25.59
C GLN A 129 13.93 3.53 26.79
N MET A 130 13.46 2.30 26.59
CA MET A 130 12.93 1.49 27.69
C MET A 130 14.02 0.97 28.64
N PHE A 131 15.31 1.05 28.27
CA PHE A 131 16.42 0.68 29.14
C PHE A 131 16.99 1.90 29.88
N LYS A 132 17.15 1.76 31.21
CA LYS A 132 17.71 2.82 32.07
C LYS A 132 19.13 3.20 31.62
N GLY A 133 19.41 4.50 31.54
CA GLY A 133 20.75 5.05 31.27
C GLY A 133 20.95 5.65 29.87
N PHE A 134 19.97 5.57 28.97
CA PHE A 134 20.05 6.14 27.62
C PHE A 134 19.02 7.26 27.34
N GLU A 135 18.39 7.79 28.38
CA GLU A 135 17.23 8.69 28.27
C GLU A 135 17.52 9.96 27.45
N GLU A 136 18.64 10.64 27.70
CA GLU A 136 18.98 11.90 27.02
C GLU A 136 19.28 11.72 25.52
N LEU A 137 20.15 10.76 25.19
CA LEU A 137 20.52 10.49 23.80
C LEU A 137 19.30 10.07 23.00
N ALA A 138 18.46 9.24 23.61
CA ALA A 138 17.31 8.69 22.95
C ALA A 138 16.18 9.72 22.82
N ASP A 139 16.04 10.70 23.72
CA ASP A 139 15.08 11.81 23.55
C ASP A 139 15.38 12.60 22.27
N ILE A 140 16.63 13.03 22.08
CA ILE A 140 17.04 13.77 20.88
C ILE A 140 16.79 12.97 19.61
N LEU A 141 17.19 11.68 19.61
CA LEU A 141 17.09 10.81 18.45
C LEU A 141 15.61 10.48 18.13
N SER A 142 14.79 10.30 19.16
CA SER A 142 13.36 10.04 18.99
C SER A 142 12.62 11.22 18.39
N ARG A 143 12.98 12.46 18.71
CA ARG A 143 12.37 13.65 18.10
C ARG A 143 12.56 13.69 16.59
N VAL A 144 13.75 13.33 16.10
CA VAL A 144 14.03 13.33 14.65
C VAL A 144 13.42 12.10 13.97
N LEU A 145 13.58 10.91 14.57
CA LEU A 145 13.17 9.67 13.94
C LEU A 145 11.67 9.37 14.07
N ALA A 146 10.96 10.03 15.00
CA ALA A 146 9.50 10.00 15.04
C ALA A 146 8.86 10.53 13.74
N TYR A 147 9.56 11.37 12.95
CA TYR A 147 9.06 11.86 11.67
C TYR A 147 9.17 10.85 10.51
N PHE A 148 10.02 9.83 10.63
CA PHE A 148 10.30 8.89 9.53
C PHE A 148 9.06 8.09 9.09
N PRO A 149 8.26 7.51 9.99
CA PRO A 149 7.02 6.81 9.61
C PRO A 149 6.07 7.72 8.80
N TYR A 150 5.94 8.99 9.19
CA TYR A 150 5.10 9.96 8.47
C TYR A 150 5.64 10.26 7.06
N PHE A 151 6.96 10.44 6.92
CA PHE A 151 7.57 10.62 5.59
C PHE A 151 7.37 9.41 4.69
N GLN A 152 7.44 8.20 5.25
CA GLN A 152 7.16 6.97 4.51
C GLN A 152 5.73 6.96 3.96
N GLU A 153 4.73 7.34 4.75
CA GLU A 153 3.34 7.39 4.29
C GLU A 153 3.15 8.40 3.17
N LEU A 154 3.85 9.55 3.24
CA LEU A 154 3.88 10.54 2.18
C LEU A 154 4.53 10.00 0.90
N ILE A 155 5.59 9.19 0.99
CA ILE A 155 6.33 8.65 -0.16
C ILE A 155 5.59 7.50 -0.85
N LEU A 156 4.81 6.71 -0.09
CA LEU A 156 4.09 5.53 -0.58
C LEU A 156 3.25 5.75 -1.86
N PRO A 157 2.40 6.80 -1.97
CA PRO A 157 1.65 7.06 -3.20
C PRO A 157 2.56 7.39 -4.39
N PHE A 158 3.68 8.09 -4.18
CA PHE A 158 4.62 8.41 -5.25
C PHE A 158 5.29 7.15 -5.80
N VAL A 159 5.68 6.24 -4.91
CA VAL A 159 6.22 4.94 -5.30
C VAL A 159 5.17 4.14 -6.07
N ALA A 160 3.93 4.07 -5.59
CA ALA A 160 2.87 3.37 -6.29
C ALA A 160 2.62 3.93 -7.70
N ILE A 161 2.59 5.26 -7.86
CA ILE A 161 2.47 5.92 -9.16
C ILE A 161 3.70 5.63 -10.03
N LEU A 162 4.90 5.57 -9.45
CA LEU A 162 6.16 5.33 -10.18
C LEU A 162 6.12 4.01 -10.96
N TYR A 163 5.58 2.95 -10.36
CA TYR A 163 5.57 1.59 -10.91
C TYR A 163 4.35 1.27 -11.80
N MET A 164 3.32 2.12 -11.83
CA MET A 164 2.13 1.96 -12.68
C MET A 164 2.12 2.92 -13.90
N PRO A 165 2.82 2.59 -15.00
CA PRO A 165 2.92 3.49 -16.17
C PRO A 165 1.57 3.76 -16.85
N GLU A 166 0.63 2.80 -16.74
CA GLU A 166 -0.73 2.94 -17.25
C GLU A 166 -1.49 4.07 -16.55
N ILE A 167 -1.25 4.24 -15.25
CA ILE A 167 -1.84 5.32 -14.45
C ILE A 167 -1.11 6.61 -14.71
N LYS A 168 0.22 6.63 -14.83
CA LYS A 168 0.97 7.86 -15.17
C LYS A 168 0.45 8.54 -16.42
N GLY A 169 0.21 7.78 -17.50
CA GLY A 169 -0.35 8.34 -18.73
C GLY A 169 -1.73 8.96 -18.52
N LYS A 170 -2.59 8.31 -17.73
CA LYS A 170 -3.92 8.82 -17.39
C LYS A 170 -3.89 10.00 -16.42
N LEU A 171 -2.96 10.02 -15.47
CA LEU A 171 -2.80 11.07 -14.46
C LEU A 171 -2.20 12.32 -15.09
N ILE A 172 -1.15 12.17 -15.92
CA ILE A 172 -0.60 13.28 -16.72
C ILE A 172 -1.67 13.82 -17.65
N ALA A 173 -2.43 12.95 -18.32
CA ALA A 173 -3.58 13.38 -19.09
C ALA A 173 -4.58 14.12 -18.18
N PHE A 174 -5.00 13.58 -17.04
CA PHE A 174 -5.96 14.23 -16.14
C PHE A 174 -5.48 15.61 -15.64
N CYS A 175 -4.23 15.72 -15.21
CA CYS A 175 -3.63 16.97 -14.73
C CYS A 175 -3.42 17.99 -15.86
N MET A 176 -3.08 17.56 -17.08
CA MET A 176 -2.91 18.46 -18.24
C MET A 176 -4.22 18.71 -19.03
N PHE A 177 -5.28 17.92 -18.83
CA PHE A 177 -6.53 17.95 -19.63
C PHE A 177 -7.80 18.50 -18.96
N PRO A 178 -7.80 19.39 -17.94
CA PRO A 178 -9.04 20.13 -17.68
C PRO A 178 -9.58 20.81 -18.96
N CYS A 179 -8.69 21.21 -19.88
CA CYS A 179 -9.04 21.95 -21.09
C CYS A 179 -9.29 21.10 -22.37
N MET A 180 -8.70 19.91 -22.51
CA MET A 180 -8.78 19.14 -23.76
C MET A 180 -9.82 18.00 -23.76
N ASN A 181 -10.41 17.66 -22.62
CA ASN A 181 -11.38 16.56 -22.52
C ASN A 181 -12.73 16.89 -23.20
N ILE A 182 -13.01 18.18 -23.45
CA ILE A 182 -14.17 18.63 -24.24
C ILE A 182 -14.05 18.18 -25.71
N LYS A 183 -12.84 18.19 -26.28
CA LYS A 183 -12.64 17.93 -27.71
C LYS A 183 -12.74 16.44 -28.08
N ARG A 184 -12.34 15.55 -27.16
CA ARG A 184 -12.32 14.09 -27.40
C ARG A 184 -13.69 13.42 -27.28
N ARG A 185 -14.61 13.97 -26.45
CA ARG A 185 -16.02 13.52 -26.45
C ARG A 185 -16.72 13.82 -27.78
N HIS A 186 -16.37 14.93 -28.42
CA HIS A 186 -16.92 15.31 -29.71
C HIS A 186 -16.53 14.33 -30.83
N GLN A 187 -15.29 13.85 -30.87
CA GLN A 187 -14.84 12.92 -31.92
C GLN A 187 -15.43 11.51 -31.79
N ASN A 188 -15.58 10.98 -30.57
CA ASN A 188 -16.18 9.67 -30.37
C ASN A 188 -17.68 9.65 -30.71
N GLN A 189 -18.41 10.75 -30.48
CA GLN A 189 -19.81 10.85 -30.93
C GLN A 189 -19.93 10.87 -32.45
N VAL A 190 -19.02 11.55 -33.17
CA VAL A 190 -19.05 11.59 -34.64
C VAL A 190 -18.83 10.20 -35.25
N GLN A 191 -17.97 9.36 -34.67
CA GLN A 191 -17.74 8.00 -35.19
C GLN A 191 -18.92 7.05 -34.95
N VAL A 192 -19.64 7.17 -33.84
CA VAL A 192 -20.84 6.35 -33.57
C VAL A 192 -21.95 6.68 -34.57
N ILE A 193 -22.13 7.97 -34.89
CA ILE A 193 -23.14 8.42 -35.87
C ILE A 193 -22.82 7.87 -37.26
N HIS A 194 -21.54 7.86 -37.67
CA HIS A 194 -21.15 7.39 -39.00
C HIS A 194 -21.32 5.86 -39.18
N ASN A 195 -21.05 5.08 -38.13
CA ASN A 195 -21.27 3.65 -38.16
C ASN A 195 -22.77 3.29 -38.22
N GLN A 196 -23.63 4.04 -37.52
CA GLN A 196 -25.08 3.82 -37.61
C GLN A 196 -25.65 4.13 -38.99
N THR A 197 -25.18 5.20 -39.65
CA THR A 197 -25.64 5.54 -41.02
C THR A 197 -25.22 4.50 -42.06
N THR A 198 -24.07 3.86 -41.87
CA THR A 198 -23.60 2.82 -42.78
C THR A 198 -24.45 1.55 -42.66
N ILE A 199 -24.90 1.20 -41.46
CA ILE A 199 -25.75 0.04 -41.20
C ILE A 199 -27.16 0.24 -41.78
N THR A 200 -27.75 1.44 -41.62
CA THR A 200 -29.08 1.75 -42.20
C THR A 200 -29.06 1.74 -43.73
N ASN A 201 -27.97 2.22 -44.35
CA ASN A 201 -27.81 2.18 -45.81
C ASN A 201 -27.62 0.75 -46.35
N PHE A 202 -27.08 -0.17 -45.53
CA PHE A 202 -26.99 -1.57 -45.92
C PHE A 202 -28.35 -2.28 -45.85
N GLN A 203 -29.16 -1.98 -44.83
CA GLN A 203 -30.50 -2.57 -44.70
C GLN A 203 -31.46 -2.10 -45.80
N SER A 204 -31.42 -0.83 -46.19
CA SER A 204 -32.31 -0.31 -47.26
C SER A 204 -32.02 -0.93 -48.63
N ARG A 205 -30.76 -1.27 -48.94
CA ARG A 205 -30.40 -1.98 -50.19
C ARG A 205 -30.87 -3.43 -50.23
N ILE A 206 -31.03 -4.08 -49.09
CA ILE A 206 -31.52 -5.47 -49.01
C ILE A 206 -33.04 -5.52 -49.24
N VAL A 207 -33.77 -4.52 -48.74
CA VAL A 207 -35.23 -4.44 -48.92
C VAL A 207 -35.61 -4.14 -50.37
N ASN A 208 -34.86 -3.28 -51.08
CA ASN A 208 -35.17 -2.90 -52.47
C ASN A 208 -34.78 -3.97 -53.53
N ARG A 209 -34.31 -5.15 -53.12
CA ARG A 209 -34.00 -6.29 -54.01
C ARG A 209 -34.99 -7.46 -53.87
N ARG A 210 -36.00 -7.34 -52.99
CA ARG A 210 -37.15 -8.25 -52.93
C ARG A 210 -38.34 -7.58 -53.59
#